data_AF-A0A7C3UA85-F1
#
_entry.id   AF-A0A7C3UA85-F1
#
_cell.length_a   1.000
_cell.length_b   1.000
_cell.length_c   1.000
_cell.angle_alpha   90.00
_cell.angle_beta   90.00
_cell.angle_gamma   90.00
#
_symmetry.space_group_name_H-M   'P 1'
#
loop_
_entity.id
_entity.type
_entity.pdbx_description
1 polymer ?
#
loop_
_entity_poly.entity_id
_entity_poly.type
_entity_poly.pdbx_seq_one_letter_code
_entity_poly.pdbx_strand_id
1 'polypeptide(L)'
;MKVVKTKTKLIKFIVGTVFLTLILANFSYAQAAYSAGILVSMTNSARTRNGLGALTVNAKLTSAATAKAQDMLANQYFAHTSPQGKTPWDFIKGAGYNYSYAGENLAIGYTDANELFNAWMA
;
A
#
# COMPACT_ATOMS: atom_id res chain seq x y z
N MET A 1 0.77 -47.87 -60.80
CA MET A 1 1.26 -46.56 -61.30
C MET A 1 1.45 -45.63 -60.09
N LYS A 2 2.70 -45.20 -59.83
CA LYS A 2 3.07 -44.12 -58.88
C LYS A 2 2.35 -42.82 -59.33
N VAL A 3 1.92 -41.89 -58.48
CA VAL A 3 2.70 -41.06 -57.53
C VAL A 3 1.79 -40.59 -56.39
N VAL A 4 2.33 -40.66 -55.16
CA VAL A 4 1.68 -40.29 -53.90
C VAL A 4 2.10 -38.87 -53.49
N LYS A 5 1.08 -38.03 -53.25
CA LYS A 5 0.94 -36.90 -52.29
C LYS A 5 2.07 -35.88 -52.15
N THR A 6 1.81 -34.67 -52.66
CA THR A 6 2.35 -33.41 -52.12
C THR A 6 1.84 -33.19 -50.69
N LYS A 7 2.74 -33.05 -49.72
CA LYS A 7 2.44 -32.43 -48.43
C LYS A 7 3.25 -31.15 -48.29
N THR A 8 2.54 -30.05 -48.42
CA THR A 8 2.97 -28.68 -48.11
C THR A 8 3.55 -28.64 -46.68
N LYS A 9 4.86 -28.43 -46.55
CA LYS A 9 5.47 -27.94 -45.32
C LYS A 9 5.51 -26.43 -45.43
N LEU A 10 4.64 -25.72 -44.72
CA LEU A 10 4.82 -24.28 -44.54
C LEU A 10 4.24 -23.81 -43.20
N ILE A 11 5.18 -23.51 -42.28
CA ILE A 11 5.10 -22.48 -41.26
C ILE A 11 4.05 -22.70 -40.15
N LYS A 12 4.40 -23.55 -39.18
CA LYS A 12 3.86 -23.51 -37.80
C LYS A 12 4.84 -22.78 -36.86
N PHE A 13 5.25 -21.56 -37.20
CA PHE A 13 6.28 -20.83 -36.43
C PHE A 13 5.92 -19.36 -36.10
N ILE A 14 4.63 -19.02 -36.07
CA ILE A 14 4.17 -17.66 -35.72
C ILE A 14 3.25 -17.65 -34.47
N VAL A 15 2.71 -18.80 -34.06
CA VAL A 15 1.72 -18.84 -32.96
C VAL A 15 2.37 -18.88 -31.56
N GLY A 16 3.62 -19.33 -31.43
CA GLY A 16 4.27 -19.55 -30.13
C GLY A 16 4.83 -18.29 -29.44
N THR A 17 5.35 -17.32 -30.21
CA THR A 17 5.97 -16.11 -29.65
C THR A 17 4.96 -15.05 -29.24
N VAL A 18 3.80 -14.97 -29.90
CA VAL A 18 2.69 -14.08 -29.50
C VAL A 18 2.03 -14.57 -28.20
N PHE A 19 2.02 -15.88 -27.96
CA PHE A 19 1.44 -16.45 -26.74
C PHE A 19 2.34 -16.25 -25.50
N LEU A 20 3.67 -16.18 -25.67
CA LEU A 20 4.60 -15.99 -24.56
C LEU A 20 4.72 -14.52 -24.12
N THR A 21 4.50 -13.56 -25.02
CA THR A 21 4.47 -12.12 -24.66
C THR A 21 3.16 -11.69 -24.00
N LEU A 22 2.05 -12.43 -24.19
CA LEU A 22 0.76 -12.12 -23.55
C LEU A 22 0.68 -12.51 -22.06
N ILE A 23 1.54 -13.43 -21.59
CA ILE A 23 1.48 -13.92 -20.20
C ILE A 23 2.24 -13.00 -19.22
N LEU A 24 3.14 -12.13 -19.69
CA LEU A 24 3.88 -11.20 -18.84
C LEU A 24 3.21 -9.82 -18.66
N ALA A 25 2.25 -9.45 -19.51
CA ALA A 25 1.66 -8.11 -19.52
C ALA A 25 0.47 -7.92 -18.56
N ASN A 26 -0.02 -8.99 -17.92
CA ASN A 26 -1.29 -8.96 -17.18
C ASN A 26 -1.16 -9.09 -15.65
N PHE A 27 0.05 -9.01 -15.09
CA PHE A 27 0.18 -8.69 -13.66
C PHE A 27 -0.02 -7.19 -13.48
N SER A 28 -1.26 -6.74 -13.65
CA SER A 28 -1.72 -5.51 -13.03
C SER A 28 -1.65 -5.76 -11.53
N TYR A 29 -0.52 -5.40 -10.91
CA TYR A 29 -0.50 -5.20 -9.47
C TYR A 29 -1.54 -4.13 -9.20
N ALA A 30 -2.68 -4.52 -8.64
CA ALA A 30 -3.67 -3.58 -8.17
C ALA A 30 -2.96 -2.70 -7.13
N GLN A 31 -2.49 -1.55 -7.58
CA GLN A 31 -1.95 -0.53 -6.69
C GLN A 31 -3.12 -0.17 -5.78
N ALA A 32 -2.96 -0.34 -4.47
CA ALA A 32 -4.02 -0.01 -3.52
C ALA A 32 -4.53 1.40 -3.82
N ALA A 33 -5.85 1.57 -3.98
CA ALA A 33 -6.46 2.79 -4.48
C ALA A 33 -6.53 3.89 -3.40
N TYR A 34 -5.48 4.02 -2.59
CA TYR A 34 -5.37 5.04 -1.55
C TYR A 34 -3.93 5.51 -1.36
N SER A 35 -3.80 6.78 -0.99
CA SER A 35 -2.53 7.43 -0.64
C SER A 35 -2.64 8.08 0.73
N ALA A 36 -1.50 8.36 1.38
CA ALA A 36 -1.49 9.11 2.64
C ALA A 36 -2.24 10.45 2.53
N GLY A 37 -2.18 11.12 1.36
CA GLY A 37 -2.88 12.38 1.12
C GLY A 37 -4.41 12.24 1.15
N ILE A 38 -4.95 11.13 0.62
CA ILE A 38 -6.39 10.86 0.67
C ILE A 38 -6.86 10.69 2.11
N LEU A 39 -6.16 9.87 2.91
CA LEU A 39 -6.52 9.64 4.31
C LEU A 39 -6.40 10.91 5.17
N VAL A 40 -5.39 11.76 4.91
CA VAL A 40 -5.27 13.07 5.56
C VAL A 40 -6.45 13.98 5.19
N SER A 41 -6.84 14.02 3.92
CA SER A 41 -7.98 14.82 3.46
C SER A 41 -9.28 14.37 4.11
N MET A 42 -9.55 13.06 4.14
CA MET A 42 -10.74 12.49 4.79
C MET A 42 -10.76 12.76 6.29
N THR A 43 -9.61 12.61 6.95
CA THR A 43 -9.44 12.93 8.38
C THR A 43 -9.77 14.40 8.64
N ASN A 44 -9.21 15.32 7.86
CA ASN A 44 -9.49 16.76 8.02
C ASN A 44 -10.94 17.11 7.71
N SER A 45 -11.56 16.48 6.72
CA SER A 45 -12.99 16.63 6.43
C SER A 45 -13.85 16.19 7.62
N ALA A 46 -13.55 15.03 8.22
CA ALA A 46 -14.25 14.58 9.43
C ALA A 46 -14.02 15.50 10.63
N ARG A 47 -12.80 16.01 10.83
CA ARG A 47 -12.50 16.99 11.89
C ARG A 47 -13.32 18.27 11.73
N THR A 48 -13.34 18.86 10.55
CA THR A 48 -14.11 20.07 10.26
C THR A 48 -15.62 19.85 10.46
N ARG A 49 -16.16 18.69 10.04
CA ARG A 49 -17.57 18.34 10.30
C ARG A 49 -17.91 18.24 11.79
N ASN A 50 -16.93 17.94 12.64
CA ASN A 50 -17.08 17.89 14.10
C ASN A 50 -16.64 19.19 14.80
N GLY A 51 -16.48 20.29 14.06
CA GLY A 51 -16.10 21.59 14.63
C GLY A 51 -14.64 21.68 15.09
N LEU A 52 -13.78 20.74 14.69
CA LEU A 52 -12.36 20.72 15.02
C LEU A 52 -11.53 21.35 13.89
N GLY A 53 -10.44 22.02 14.25
CA GLY A 53 -9.48 22.56 13.29
C GLY A 53 -8.77 21.48 12.48
N ALA A 54 -8.51 21.73 11.20
CA ALA A 54 -7.75 20.84 10.34
C ALA A 54 -6.31 20.64 10.85
N LEU A 55 -5.77 19.43 10.68
CA LEU A 55 -4.38 19.10 10.96
C LEU A 55 -3.49 19.46 9.78
N THR A 56 -2.24 19.83 10.07
CA THR A 56 -1.19 20.06 9.08
C THR A 56 -0.27 18.85 9.00
N VAL A 57 0.04 18.40 7.79
CA VAL A 57 1.02 17.32 7.57
C VAL A 57 2.41 17.81 7.99
N ASN A 58 3.13 16.99 8.76
CA ASN A 58 4.48 17.28 9.19
C ASN A 58 5.45 16.21 8.71
N ALA A 59 6.53 16.61 8.02
CA ALA A 59 7.49 15.69 7.44
C ALA A 59 8.18 14.76 8.46
N LYS A 60 8.41 15.23 9.69
CA LYS A 60 9.00 14.40 10.75
C LYS A 60 8.03 13.31 11.20
N LEU A 61 6.73 13.64 11.33
CA LEU A 61 5.70 12.64 11.65
C LEU A 61 5.48 11.65 10.50
N THR A 62 5.57 12.10 9.24
CA THR A 62 5.57 11.19 8.08
C THR A 62 6.75 10.22 8.15
N SER A 63 7.96 10.71 8.43
CA SER A 63 9.15 9.87 8.60
C SER A 63 9.00 8.87 9.75
N ALA A 64 8.47 9.30 10.90
CA ALA A 64 8.18 8.43 12.04
C ALA A 64 7.18 7.32 11.69
N ALA A 65 6.08 7.66 11.02
CA ALA A 65 5.07 6.69 10.59
C ALA A 65 5.64 5.66 9.60
N THR A 66 6.46 6.11 8.64
CA THR A 66 7.16 5.21 7.71
C THR A 66 8.12 4.27 8.44
N ALA A 67 8.92 4.79 9.37
CA ALA A 67 9.86 3.96 10.15
C ALA A 67 9.12 2.93 11.02
N LYS A 68 8.00 3.31 11.63
CA LYS A 68 7.15 2.39 12.40
C LYS A 68 6.52 1.31 11.52
N ALA A 69 6.02 1.66 10.34
CA ALA A 69 5.50 0.68 9.39
C ALA A 69 6.59 -0.29 8.91
N GLN A 70 7.79 0.20 8.64
CA GLN A 70 8.95 -0.63 8.29
C GLN A 70 9.35 -1.57 9.43
N ASP A 71 9.33 -1.11 10.68
CA ASP A 71 9.61 -1.94 11.85
C ASP A 71 8.57 -3.06 12.02
N MET A 72 7.28 -2.76 11.83
CA MET A 72 6.19 -3.75 11.79
C MET A 72 6.41 -4.82 10.71
N LEU A 73 6.76 -4.39 9.50
CA LEU A 73 7.04 -5.30 8.39
C LEU A 73 8.29 -6.14 8.64
N ALA A 74 9.40 -5.53 9.09
CA ALA A 74 10.66 -6.23 9.30
C ALA A 74 10.57 -7.27 10.42
N ASN A 75 9.81 -6.98 11.47
CA ASN A 75 9.66 -7.85 12.64
C ASN A 75 8.34 -8.64 12.65
N GLN A 76 7.59 -8.64 11.53
CA GLN A 76 6.39 -9.44 11.31
C GLN A 76 5.34 -9.31 12.42
N TYR A 77 5.00 -8.08 12.78
CA TYR A 77 3.97 -7.81 13.79
C TYR A 77 3.04 -6.67 13.37
N PHE A 78 1.83 -6.65 13.94
CA PHE A 78 0.87 -5.56 13.77
C PHE A 78 0.33 -5.14 15.14
N ALA A 79 1.02 -4.19 15.78
CA ALA A 79 0.69 -3.68 17.10
C ALA A 79 1.33 -2.31 17.34
N HIS A 80 0.81 -1.55 18.31
CA HIS A 80 1.40 -0.27 18.72
C HIS A 80 2.82 -0.45 19.29
N THR A 81 3.02 -1.46 20.14
CA THR A 81 4.34 -1.76 20.73
C THR A 81 5.00 -2.92 20.00
N SER A 82 6.27 -2.77 19.64
CA SER A 82 7.04 -3.83 18.99
C SER A 82 7.33 -5.00 19.95
N PRO A 83 7.67 -6.21 19.45
CA PRO A 83 8.09 -7.32 20.30
C PRO A 83 9.32 -7.01 21.17
N GLN A 84 10.12 -6.01 20.79
CA GLN A 84 11.29 -5.52 21.52
C GLN A 84 10.96 -4.33 22.44
N GLY A 85 9.68 -3.98 22.59
CA GLY A 85 9.21 -2.92 23.49
C GLY A 85 9.24 -1.50 22.92
N LYS A 86 9.56 -1.30 21.63
CA LYS A 86 9.52 0.04 21.03
C LYS A 86 8.08 0.50 20.85
N THR A 87 7.78 1.69 21.32
CA THR A 87 6.46 2.33 21.21
C THR A 87 6.41 3.27 20.01
N PRO A 88 5.21 3.71 19.55
CA PRO A 88 5.10 4.70 18.47
C PRO A 88 5.87 5.99 18.78
N TRP A 89 5.93 6.34 20.07
CA TRP A 89 6.59 7.51 20.61
C TRP A 89 8.10 7.50 20.38
N ASP A 90 8.72 6.33 20.36
CA ASP A 90 10.15 6.20 20.11
C ASP A 90 10.48 6.56 18.66
N PHE A 91 9.58 6.27 17.72
CA PHE A 91 9.71 6.70 16.32
C PHE A 91 9.47 8.21 16.17
N ILE A 92 8.46 8.78 16.86
CA ILE A 92 8.20 10.22 16.83
C ILE A 92 9.39 11.01 17.41
N LYS A 93 9.90 10.60 18.58
CA LYS A 93 11.09 11.20 19.20
C LYS A 93 12.33 10.98 18.33
N GLY A 94 12.51 9.79 17.76
CA GLY A 94 13.61 9.46 16.85
C GLY A 94 13.65 10.31 15.59
N ALA A 95 12.48 10.72 15.07
CA ALA A 95 12.36 11.67 13.97
C ALA A 95 12.57 13.14 14.40
N GLY A 96 12.84 13.39 15.70
CA GLY A 96 13.08 14.72 16.25
C GLY A 96 11.83 15.60 16.30
N TYR A 97 10.64 15.01 16.44
CA TYR A 97 9.39 15.75 16.61
C TYR A 97 9.04 15.88 18.10
N ASN A 98 8.95 17.13 18.57
CA ASN A 98 8.56 17.43 19.95
C ASN A 98 7.03 17.55 20.03
N TYR A 99 6.43 16.90 21.03
CA TYR A 99 4.98 16.88 21.20
C TYR A 99 4.61 16.91 22.69
N SER A 100 3.41 17.42 23.00
CA SER A 100 2.81 17.30 24.35
C SER A 100 1.89 16.09 24.45
N TYR A 101 1.15 15.81 23.38
CA TYR A 101 0.29 14.63 23.22
C TYR A 101 0.47 14.06 21.81
N ALA A 102 0.35 12.74 21.68
CA ALA A 102 0.45 12.05 20.41
C ALA A 102 -0.50 10.85 20.40
N GLY A 103 -0.91 10.43 19.20
CA GLY A 103 -1.80 9.30 18.95
C GLY A 103 -1.35 8.55 17.70
N GLU A 104 -1.73 7.27 17.60
CA GLU A 104 -1.45 6.42 16.44
C GLU A 104 -2.71 5.64 16.07
N ASN A 105 -3.07 5.66 14.79
CA ASN A 105 -4.03 4.75 14.20
C ASN A 105 -3.29 3.79 13.26
N LEU A 106 -3.59 2.49 13.35
CA LEU A 106 -3.03 1.45 12.50
C LEU A 106 -4.13 0.82 11.65
N ALA A 107 -3.78 0.38 10.44
CA ALA A 107 -4.65 -0.41 9.58
C ALA A 107 -3.80 -1.33 8.71
N ILE A 108 -4.30 -2.54 8.41
CA ILE A 108 -3.67 -3.52 7.52
C ILE A 108 -4.76 -4.33 6.82
N GLY A 109 -4.51 -4.75 5.58
CA GLY A 109 -5.43 -5.62 4.83
C GLY A 109 -6.52 -4.90 4.02
N TYR A 110 -6.53 -3.57 4.00
CA TYR A 110 -7.47 -2.78 3.20
C TYR A 110 -6.92 -2.48 1.81
N THR A 111 -7.80 -2.51 0.80
CA THR A 111 -7.52 -2.13 -0.59
C THR A 111 -8.22 -0.82 -1.01
N ASP A 112 -9.21 -0.37 -0.23
CA ASP A 112 -9.99 0.85 -0.44
C ASP A 112 -9.81 1.87 0.71
N ALA A 113 -9.70 3.16 0.36
CA ALA A 113 -9.49 4.24 1.32
C ALA A 113 -10.71 4.48 2.22
N ASN A 114 -11.92 4.33 1.67
CA ASN A 114 -13.17 4.59 2.39
C ASN A 114 -13.43 3.48 3.41
N GLU A 115 -13.21 2.22 3.02
CA GLU A 115 -13.31 1.09 3.94
C GLU A 115 -12.35 1.25 5.13
N LEU A 116 -11.08 1.56 4.85
CA LEU A 116 -10.07 1.81 5.88
C LEU A 116 -10.49 2.97 6.79
N PHE A 117 -10.86 4.11 6.19
CA PHE A 117 -11.24 5.30 6.96
C PHE A 117 -12.47 5.05 7.82
N ASN A 118 -13.49 4.37 7.29
CA ASN A 118 -14.68 4.03 8.06
C ASN A 118 -14.35 3.09 9.22
N ALA A 119 -13.40 2.16 9.06
CA ALA A 119 -12.95 1.30 10.15
C ALA A 119 -12.27 2.07 11.29
N TRP A 120 -11.59 3.18 11.02
CA TRP A 120 -11.07 4.06 12.08
C TRP A 120 -12.14 4.91 12.78
N MET A 121 -13.29 5.11 12.14
CA MET A 121 -14.36 5.98 12.64
C MET A 121 -15.47 5.21 13.37
N ALA A 122 -15.51 3.89 13.26
CA ALA A 122 -16.49 3.00 13.89
C ALA A 122 -16.20 2.78 15.37
#